data_AF-A0A2V4LNS2-F1
#
_entry.id   AF-A0A2V4LNS2-F1
#
_cell.length_a   1.000
_cell.length_b   1.000
_cell.length_c   1.000
_cell.angle_alpha   90.00
_cell.angle_beta   90.00
_cell.angle_gamma   90.00
#
_symmetry.space_group_name_H-M   'P 1'
#
loop_
_entity.id
_entity.type
_entity.pdbx_description
1 polymer ?
#
loop_
_entity_poly.entity_id
_entity_poly.type
_entity_poly.pdbx_seq_one_letter_code
_entity_poly.pdbx_strand_id
1 'polypeptide(L)'
;MADAPRKLDLAAARALRKTAQWLRTHSSREIARELGITQSPVRHRYNIYSQSTAREVKLWVGLQPIGVHYLGTPRQTATGVKVGHRDYDDAFISPMKSSQRLVFRRKGRERLPIEKVTEDWEGPALGALERWERRAMERFMELFEHEARYALQTA
;
A
#
# COMPACT_ATOMS: atom_id res chain seq x y z
N MET A 1 38.56 -17.47 3.00
CA MET A 1 37.51 -17.79 2.00
C MET A 1 36.30 -18.56 2.55
N ALA A 2 36.34 -19.13 3.77
CA ALA A 2 35.22 -19.92 4.32
C ALA A 2 33.91 -19.15 4.57
N ASP A 3 33.96 -17.80 4.66
CA ASP A 3 32.80 -16.97 5.03
C ASP A 3 32.03 -16.37 3.83
N ALA A 4 32.53 -16.56 2.61
CA ALA A 4 31.95 -15.97 1.41
C ALA A 4 30.49 -16.42 1.14
N PRO A 5 30.11 -17.71 1.27
CA PRO A 5 28.73 -18.14 1.03
C PRO A 5 27.73 -17.46 1.98
N ARG A 6 28.06 -17.40 3.28
CA ARG A 6 27.22 -16.77 4.29
C ARG A 6 27.03 -15.27 4.04
N LYS A 7 28.08 -14.58 3.59
CA LYS A 7 28.02 -13.17 3.20
C LYS A 7 27.13 -12.94 1.97
N LEU A 8 27.18 -13.83 0.99
CA LEU A 8 26.31 -13.78 -0.20
C LEU A 8 24.84 -14.06 0.14
N ASP A 9 24.56 -14.99 1.05
CA ASP A 9 23.18 -15.23 1.53
C ASP A 9 22.59 -13.98 2.19
N LEU A 10 23.38 -13.29 3.01
CA LEU A 10 22.97 -12.03 3.65
C LEU A 10 22.76 -10.91 2.61
N ALA A 11 23.64 -10.82 1.61
CA ALA A 11 23.50 -9.89 0.49
C ALA A 11 22.19 -10.14 -0.29
N ALA A 12 21.86 -11.41 -0.56
CA ALA A 12 20.61 -11.81 -1.21
C ALA A 12 19.38 -11.41 -0.37
N ALA A 13 19.38 -11.71 0.92
CA ALA A 13 18.28 -11.34 1.81
C ALA A 13 18.06 -9.81 1.88
N ARG A 14 19.14 -9.02 1.90
CA ARG A 14 19.06 -7.55 1.82
C ARG A 14 18.51 -7.07 0.49
N ALA A 15 18.96 -7.64 -0.62
CA ALA A 15 18.48 -7.32 -1.95
C ALA A 15 16.99 -7.64 -2.11
N LEU A 16 16.52 -8.78 -1.61
CA LEU A 16 15.09 -9.13 -1.59
C LEU A 16 14.27 -8.11 -0.78
N ARG A 17 14.73 -7.75 0.43
CA ARG A 17 14.04 -6.76 1.27
C ARG A 17 13.99 -5.39 0.59
N LYS A 18 15.09 -4.95 -0.03
CA LYS A 18 15.14 -3.69 -0.80
C LYS A 18 14.22 -3.73 -2.01
N THR A 19 14.12 -4.87 -2.70
CA THR A 19 13.20 -5.07 -3.82
C THR A 19 11.74 -4.95 -3.36
N ALA A 20 11.36 -5.58 -2.25
CA ALA A 20 10.02 -5.45 -1.69
C ALA A 20 9.69 -4.01 -1.27
N GLN A 21 10.65 -3.28 -0.70
CA GLN A 21 10.48 -1.86 -0.36
C GLN A 21 10.34 -0.98 -1.60
N TRP A 22 11.10 -1.29 -2.65
CA TRP A 22 11.02 -0.63 -3.94
C TRP A 22 9.65 -0.86 -4.59
N LEU A 23 9.19 -2.11 -4.66
CA LEU A 23 7.84 -2.46 -5.12
C LEU A 23 6.79 -1.67 -4.37
N ARG A 24 6.77 -1.75 -3.03
CA ARG A 24 5.85 -0.98 -2.17
C ARG A 24 5.85 0.51 -2.52
N THR A 25 7.01 1.10 -2.73
CA THR A 25 7.14 2.54 -2.97
C THR A 25 6.59 2.94 -4.33
N HIS A 26 6.94 2.19 -5.36
CA HIS A 26 6.61 2.52 -6.73
C HIS A 26 5.16 2.15 -7.09
N SER A 27 4.70 0.96 -6.70
CA SER A 27 3.31 0.56 -6.91
C SER A 27 2.34 1.45 -6.14
N SER A 28 2.60 1.76 -4.86
CA SER A 28 1.70 2.64 -4.10
C SER A 28 1.64 4.06 -4.65
N ARG A 29 2.75 4.58 -5.22
CA ARG A 29 2.77 5.90 -5.87
C ARG A 29 1.92 5.89 -7.13
N GLU A 30 2.05 4.86 -7.96
CA GLU A 30 1.28 4.71 -9.18
C GLU A 30 -0.22 4.57 -8.90
N ILE A 31 -0.58 3.69 -7.96
CA ILE A 31 -1.97 3.49 -7.55
C ILE A 31 -2.58 4.79 -7.01
N ALA A 32 -1.86 5.50 -6.14
CA ALA A 32 -2.36 6.75 -5.60
C ALA A 32 -2.61 7.82 -6.68
N ARG A 33 -1.75 7.86 -7.70
CA ARG A 33 -1.91 8.73 -8.87
C ARG A 33 -3.14 8.33 -9.70
N GLU A 34 -3.34 7.04 -9.95
CA GLU A 34 -4.50 6.53 -10.70
C GLU A 34 -5.82 6.80 -9.96
N LEU A 35 -5.82 6.67 -8.64
CA LEU A 35 -6.98 6.97 -7.80
C LEU A 35 -7.18 8.47 -7.54
N GLY A 36 -6.21 9.32 -7.88
CA GLY A 36 -6.23 10.75 -7.61
C GLY A 36 -6.25 11.09 -6.11
N ILE A 37 -5.49 10.35 -5.29
CA ILE A 37 -5.42 10.50 -3.83
C ILE A 37 -3.98 10.60 -3.34
N THR A 38 -3.81 10.93 -2.05
CA THR A 38 -2.48 10.89 -1.43
C THR A 38 -1.94 9.46 -1.35
N GLN A 39 -0.62 9.29 -1.37
CA GLN A 39 0.01 7.96 -1.32
C GLN A 39 -0.18 7.25 0.02
N SER A 40 -0.30 8.01 1.11
CA SER A 40 -0.24 7.48 2.48
C SER A 40 -1.25 6.35 2.72
N PRO A 41 -2.56 6.48 2.44
CA PRO A 41 -3.53 5.42 2.71
C PRO A 41 -3.28 4.13 1.94
N VAL A 42 -2.80 4.22 0.69
CA VAL A 42 -2.43 3.06 -0.11
C VAL A 42 -1.19 2.39 0.50
N ARG A 43 -0.15 3.17 0.83
CA ARG A 43 1.11 2.67 1.39
C ARG A 43 0.95 1.99 2.76
N HIS A 44 -0.07 2.36 3.55
CA HIS A 44 -0.39 1.71 4.82
C HIS A 44 -1.01 0.31 4.67
N ARG A 45 -1.45 -0.06 3.46
CA ARG A 45 -2.01 -1.40 3.17
C ARG A 45 -0.97 -2.43 2.76
N TYR A 46 0.31 -2.04 2.78
CA TYR A 46 1.44 -2.90 2.46
C TYR A 46 2.12 -3.37 3.74
N ASN A 47 2.25 -4.69 3.89
CA ASN A 47 3.09 -5.30 4.92
C ASN A 47 4.24 -6.07 4.27
N ILE A 48 5.46 -5.85 4.74
CA ILE A 48 6.66 -6.56 4.27
C ILE A 48 7.12 -7.48 5.38
N TYR A 49 7.08 -8.78 5.12
CA TYR A 49 7.58 -9.80 6.03
C TYR A 49 8.88 -10.37 5.48
N SER A 50 9.98 -10.20 6.22
CA SER A 50 11.33 -10.62 5.83
C SER A 50 12.11 -11.07 7.06
N GLN A 51 13.00 -12.04 6.90
CA GLN A 51 14.04 -12.38 7.90
C GLN A 51 15.42 -12.03 7.34
N SER A 52 16.42 -11.86 8.22
CA SER A 52 17.79 -11.45 7.85
C SER A 52 18.52 -12.45 6.96
N THR A 53 18.15 -13.72 7.01
CA THR A 53 18.71 -14.81 6.19
C THR A 53 17.66 -15.51 5.33
N ALA A 54 16.48 -14.90 5.18
CA ALA A 54 15.42 -15.51 4.38
C ALA A 54 15.79 -15.52 2.90
N ARG A 55 15.52 -16.65 2.26
CA ARG A 55 15.58 -16.82 0.80
C ARG A 55 14.35 -16.26 0.09
N GLU A 56 13.38 -15.75 0.84
CA GLU A 56 12.15 -15.15 0.34
C GLU A 56 11.74 -13.93 1.18
N VAL A 57 10.99 -13.01 0.56
CA VAL A 57 10.33 -11.89 1.25
C VAL A 57 8.88 -11.85 0.80
N LYS A 58 7.96 -11.80 1.76
CA LYS A 58 6.52 -11.74 1.48
C LYS A 58 6.04 -10.30 1.50
N LEU A 59 5.47 -9.85 0.38
CA LEU A 59 4.83 -8.55 0.25
C LEU A 59 3.30 -8.75 0.26
N TRP A 60 2.66 -8.40 1.37
CA TRP A 60 1.21 -8.45 1.48
C TRP A 60 0.59 -7.10 1.14
N VAL A 61 -0.44 -7.09 0.29
CA VAL A 61 -1.19 -5.89 -0.09
C VAL A 61 -2.67 -6.11 0.20
N GLY A 62 -3.24 -5.34 1.13
CA GLY A 62 -4.65 -5.51 1.51
C GLY A 62 -5.60 -4.76 0.58
N LEU A 63 -6.26 -5.46 -0.35
CA LEU A 63 -7.09 -4.88 -1.42
C LEU A 63 -8.54 -4.54 -1.04
N GLN A 64 -8.95 -4.78 0.21
CA GLN A 64 -10.29 -4.47 0.68
C GLN A 64 -10.68 -2.99 0.39
N PRO A 65 -11.97 -2.71 0.11
CA PRO A 65 -12.45 -1.37 -0.16
C PRO A 65 -11.95 -0.34 0.87
N ILE A 66 -11.58 0.82 0.37
CA ILE A 66 -11.01 1.88 1.19
C ILE A 66 -12.10 2.84 1.64
N GLY A 67 -12.13 3.13 2.94
CA GLY A 67 -13.08 4.11 3.45
C GLY A 67 -12.81 5.49 2.86
N VAL A 68 -13.85 6.19 2.44
CA VAL A 68 -13.71 7.40 1.61
C VAL A 68 -12.99 8.55 2.29
N HIS A 69 -13.01 8.62 3.63
CA HIS A 69 -12.19 9.53 4.44
C HIS A 69 -10.67 9.48 4.18
N TYR A 70 -10.15 8.43 3.53
CA TYR A 70 -8.75 8.37 3.11
C TYR A 70 -8.49 9.05 1.77
N LEU A 71 -9.53 9.30 0.97
CA LEU A 71 -9.42 9.87 -0.37
C LEU A 71 -9.24 11.40 -0.35
N GLY A 72 -9.40 12.01 0.83
CA GLY A 72 -9.27 13.46 1.05
C GLY A 72 -9.92 13.86 2.37
N THR A 73 -9.98 15.16 2.65
CA THR A 73 -10.61 15.68 3.87
C THR A 73 -12.14 15.73 3.71
N PRO A 74 -12.92 14.98 4.50
CA PRO A 74 -14.37 15.01 4.39
C PRO A 74 -14.97 16.33 4.83
N ARG A 75 -15.93 16.85 4.05
CA ARG A 75 -16.69 18.07 4.33
C ARG A 75 -18.18 17.78 4.18
N GLN A 76 -18.96 18.11 5.21
CA GLN A 76 -20.40 17.94 5.18
C GLN A 76 -21.01 18.95 4.20
N THR A 77 -21.93 18.51 3.36
CA THR A 77 -22.71 19.33 2.42
C THR A 77 -24.19 19.25 2.80
N ALA A 78 -25.04 20.01 2.09
CA ALA A 78 -26.50 20.00 2.31
C ALA A 78 -27.15 18.64 2.01
N THR A 79 -26.61 17.90 1.02
CA THR A 79 -27.17 16.63 0.53
C THR A 79 -26.35 15.41 0.96
N GLY A 80 -25.16 15.60 1.53
CA GLY A 80 -24.28 14.48 1.83
C GLY A 80 -22.89 14.89 2.32
N VAL A 81 -21.86 14.23 1.82
CA VAL A 81 -20.45 14.51 2.16
C VAL A 81 -19.61 14.63 0.90
N LYS A 82 -18.78 15.67 0.83
CA LYS A 82 -17.75 15.83 -0.19
C LYS A 82 -16.39 15.36 0.34
N VAL A 83 -15.66 14.56 -0.42
CA VAL A 83 -14.29 14.14 -0.09
C VAL A 83 -13.39 14.30 -1.31
N GLY A 84 -12.45 15.25 -1.24
CA GLY A 84 -11.62 15.60 -2.39
C GLY A 84 -12.49 16.09 -3.56
N HIS A 85 -12.37 15.42 -4.71
CA HIS A 85 -13.13 15.70 -5.93
C HIS A 85 -14.42 14.87 -6.06
N ARG A 86 -14.79 14.11 -5.02
CA ARG A 86 -15.92 13.18 -5.04
C ARG A 86 -17.02 13.65 -4.10
N ASP A 87 -18.26 13.42 -4.49
CA ASP A 87 -19.46 13.74 -3.71
C ASP A 87 -20.22 12.44 -3.38
N TYR A 88 -20.64 12.31 -2.13
CA TYR A 88 -21.34 11.13 -1.61
C TYR A 88 -22.69 11.57 -1.03
N ASP A 89 -23.74 11.42 -1.82
CA ASP A 89 -25.10 11.77 -1.40
C ASP A 89 -25.60 10.85 -0.28
N ASP A 90 -26.51 11.39 0.54
CA ASP A 90 -27.11 10.77 1.72
C ASP A 90 -26.10 10.28 2.77
N ALA A 91 -24.83 10.71 2.64
CA ALA A 91 -23.78 10.40 3.58
C ALA A 91 -23.70 11.47 4.68
N PHE A 92 -23.13 11.09 5.82
CA PHE A 92 -22.87 12.00 6.93
C PHE A 92 -21.52 11.70 7.57
N ILE A 93 -20.90 12.74 8.12
CA ILE A 93 -19.65 12.60 8.87
C ILE A 93 -19.97 12.22 10.31
N SER A 94 -19.33 11.15 10.80
CA SER A 94 -19.39 10.80 12.22
C SER A 94 -18.08 10.14 12.64
N PRO A 95 -17.37 10.67 13.66
CA PRO A 95 -16.11 10.09 14.11
C PRO A 95 -16.27 8.76 14.87
N MET A 96 -17.49 8.43 15.31
CA MET A 96 -17.75 7.28 16.19
C MET A 96 -16.79 7.28 17.39
N LYS A 97 -16.06 6.19 17.62
CA LYS A 97 -15.02 6.05 18.65
C LYS A 97 -13.60 6.28 18.09
N SER A 98 -13.45 7.09 17.03
CA SER A 98 -12.17 7.40 16.37
C SER A 98 -11.91 8.91 16.38
N SER A 99 -10.65 9.32 16.21
CA SER A 99 -10.28 10.72 15.96
C SER A 99 -10.47 11.15 14.50
N GLN A 100 -10.78 10.21 13.61
CA GLN A 100 -10.93 10.46 12.19
C GLN A 100 -12.36 10.89 11.83
N ARG A 101 -12.48 11.75 10.82
CA ARG A 101 -13.77 12.13 10.22
C ARG A 101 -14.29 11.03 9.31
N LEU A 102 -14.78 9.93 9.88
CA LEU A 102 -15.33 8.83 9.10
C LEU A 102 -16.63 9.26 8.41
N VAL A 103 -16.93 8.60 7.29
CA VAL A 103 -18.11 8.87 6.47
C VAL A 103 -18.99 7.63 6.47
N PHE A 104 -20.27 7.83 6.77
CA PHE A 104 -21.26 6.78 6.87
C PHE A 104 -22.48 7.12 6.03
N ARG A 105 -23.24 6.09 5.64
CA ARG A 105 -24.55 6.21 4.98
C ARG A 105 -25.53 5.26 5.66
N ARG A 106 -26.81 5.63 5.76
CA ARG A 106 -27.86 4.72 6.25
C ARG A 106 -28.22 3.73 5.14
N LYS A 107 -28.49 2.46 5.48
CA LYS A 107 -28.96 1.49 4.48
C LYS A 107 -30.38 1.79 3.98
N GLY A 108 -31.19 2.45 4.81
CA GLY A 108 -32.57 2.79 4.51
C GLY A 108 -33.02 4.05 5.23
N ARG A 109 -34.34 4.27 5.28
CA ARG A 109 -34.94 5.44 5.94
C ARG A 109 -34.76 5.45 7.45
N GLU A 110 -34.74 4.26 8.05
CA GLU A 110 -34.56 4.09 9.49
C GLU A 110 -33.20 4.60 9.96
N ARG A 111 -33.10 4.92 11.25
CA ARG A 111 -31.86 5.44 11.85
C ARG A 111 -30.70 4.46 11.74
N LEU A 112 -30.99 3.16 11.78
CA LEU A 112 -30.03 2.06 11.69
C LEU A 112 -30.59 1.01 10.72
N PRO A 113 -29.73 0.19 10.09
CA PRO A 113 -28.27 0.16 10.19
C PRO A 113 -27.57 1.24 9.35
N ILE A 114 -26.37 1.62 9.79
CA ILE A 114 -25.45 2.52 9.06
C ILE A 114 -24.24 1.74 8.56
N GLU A 115 -23.72 2.13 7.40
CA GLU A 115 -22.57 1.52 6.75
C GLU A 115 -21.49 2.55 6.52
N LYS A 116 -20.24 2.13 6.67
CA LYS A 116 -19.09 2.97 6.31
C LYS A 116 -19.04 3.09 4.80
N VAL A 117 -18.98 4.32 4.30
CA VAL A 117 -18.84 4.55 2.85
C VAL A 117 -17.42 4.20 2.44
N THR A 118 -17.30 3.30 1.45
CA THR A 118 -16.04 2.81 0.91
C THR A 118 -16.04 2.88 -0.61
N GLU A 119 -14.86 3.05 -1.20
CA GLU A 119 -14.64 2.86 -2.64
C GLU A 119 -13.80 1.61 -2.88
N ASP A 120 -14.16 0.88 -3.93
CA ASP A 120 -13.31 -0.18 -4.45
C ASP A 120 -12.13 0.43 -5.20
N TRP A 121 -10.97 -0.20 -5.04
CA TRP A 121 -9.71 0.19 -5.66
C TRP A 121 -8.91 -1.04 -6.12
N GLU A 122 -9.50 -2.24 -6.06
CA GLU A 122 -8.84 -3.50 -6.38
C GLU A 122 -8.33 -3.52 -7.82
N GLY A 123 -9.16 -3.12 -8.80
CA GLY A 123 -8.77 -3.09 -10.21
C GLY A 123 -7.51 -2.25 -10.49
N PRO A 124 -7.50 -0.94 -10.16
CA PRO A 124 -6.30 -0.10 -10.29
C PRO A 124 -5.10 -0.65 -9.51
N ALA A 125 -5.33 -1.23 -8.33
CA ALA A 125 -4.27 -1.82 -7.52
C ALA A 125 -3.61 -3.01 -8.20
N LEU A 126 -4.39 -3.98 -8.67
CA LEU A 126 -3.89 -5.18 -9.34
C LEU A 126 -3.13 -4.82 -10.61
N GLY A 127 -3.69 -3.95 -11.45
CA GLY A 127 -3.03 -3.52 -12.68
C GLY A 127 -1.66 -2.87 -12.43
N ALA A 128 -1.56 -2.00 -11.43
CA ALA A 128 -0.29 -1.39 -11.06
C ALA A 128 0.68 -2.40 -10.45
N LEU A 129 0.21 -3.29 -9.56
CA LEU A 129 1.05 -4.31 -8.93
C LEU A 129 1.68 -5.24 -9.97
N GLU A 130 0.90 -5.74 -10.92
CA GLU A 130 1.40 -6.60 -12.00
C GLU A 130 2.46 -5.89 -12.86
N ARG A 131 2.26 -4.59 -13.17
CA ARG A 131 3.24 -3.79 -13.92
C ARG A 131 4.57 -3.67 -13.18
N TRP A 132 4.54 -3.48 -11.86
CA TRP A 132 5.74 -3.36 -11.05
C TRP A 132 6.38 -4.71 -10.73
N GLU A 133 5.60 -5.77 -10.57
CA GLU A 133 6.08 -7.13 -10.35
C GLU A 133 6.93 -7.62 -11.53
N ARG A 134 6.51 -7.35 -12.77
CA ARG A 134 7.30 -7.68 -13.98
C ARG A 134 8.72 -7.10 -13.97
N ARG A 135 8.92 -5.99 -13.25
CA ARG A 135 10.21 -5.28 -13.13
C ARG A 135 10.98 -5.70 -11.87
N ALA A 136 10.38 -6.50 -10.99
CA ALA A 136 10.97 -6.87 -9.71
C ALA A 136 12.23 -7.71 -9.88
N MET A 137 12.25 -8.64 -10.84
CA MET A 137 13.40 -9.51 -11.07
C MET A 137 14.63 -8.72 -11.52
N GLU A 138 14.48 -7.86 -12.51
CA GLU A 138 15.56 -6.97 -12.97
C GLU A 138 16.08 -6.12 -11.82
N ARG A 139 15.17 -5.49 -11.07
CA ARG A 139 15.55 -4.66 -9.92
C ARG A 139 16.25 -5.46 -8.81
N PHE A 140 15.81 -6.69 -8.57
CA PHE A 140 16.46 -7.57 -7.61
C PHE A 140 17.90 -7.89 -8.03
N MET A 141 18.12 -8.22 -9.30
CA MET A 141 19.46 -8.54 -9.81
C MET A 141 20.42 -7.36 -9.66
N GLU A 142 19.98 -6.14 -9.99
CA GLU A 142 20.76 -4.92 -9.77
C GLU A 142 21.15 -4.72 -8.29
N LEU A 143 20.17 -4.88 -7.40
CA LEU A 143 20.36 -4.70 -5.96
C LEU A 143 21.26 -5.80 -5.37
N PHE A 144 21.10 -7.04 -5.85
CA PHE A 144 21.91 -8.16 -5.42
C PHE A 144 23.36 -8.00 -5.85
N GLU A 145 23.60 -7.59 -7.09
CA GLU A 145 24.95 -7.33 -7.58
C GLU A 145 25.65 -6.26 -6.72
N HIS A 146 24.94 -5.17 -6.40
CA HIS A 146 25.48 -4.13 -5.51
C HIS A 146 25.79 -4.66 -4.10
N GLU A 147 24.87 -5.42 -3.49
CA GLU A 147 25.08 -6.02 -2.16
C GLU A 147 26.21 -7.06 -2.16
N ALA A 148 26.32 -7.88 -3.21
CA ALA A 148 27.34 -8.91 -3.35
C ALA A 148 28.74 -8.29 -3.50
N ARG A 149 28.88 -7.26 -4.36
CA ARG A 149 30.14 -6.50 -4.49
C ARG A 149 30.56 -5.90 -3.16
N TYR A 150 29.63 -5.25 -2.45
CA TYR A 150 29.91 -4.69 -1.13
C TYR A 150 30.34 -5.77 -0.12
N ALA A 151 29.66 -6.91 -0.09
CA ALA A 151 29.96 -8.01 0.83
C ALA A 151 31.33 -8.66 0.57
N LEU A 152 31.77 -8.71 -0.70
CA LEU A 152 33.07 -9.25 -1.10
C LEU A 152 34.22 -8.24 -0.89
N GLN A 153 33.97 -6.93 -1.04
CA GLN A 153 34.97 -5.89 -0.76
C GLN A 153 35.25 -5.69 0.74
N THR A 154 34.26 -5.98 1.58
CA THR A 154 34.38 -5.94 3.06
C THR A 154 34.78 -7.29 3.66
N ALA A 155 35.30 -8.21 2.85
CA ALA A 155 35.76 -9.54 3.27
C ALA A 155 37.27 -9.67 3.29
#